data_AF-A0A4U0RKH3-F1
#
_entry.id   AF-A0A4U0RKH3-F1
#
_cell.length_a   1.000
_cell.length_b   1.000
_cell.length_c   1.000
_cell.angle_alpha   90.00
_cell.angle_beta   90.00
_cell.angle_gamma   90.00
#
_symmetry.space_group_name_H-M   'P 1'
#
loop_
_entity.id
_entity.type
_entity.pdbx_description
1 polymer ?
#
loop_
_entity_poly.entity_id
_entity_poly.type
_entity_poly.pdbx_seq_one_letter_code
_entity_poly.pdbx_strand_id
1 'polypeptide(L)' 'MAPPSKYSPEFREEAVQIALRSSKTISEVARELELNPETLRGWVKKYQKQQEPAMMRNCR' A
#
# COMPACT_ATOMS: atom_id res chain seq x y z
N MET A 1 -11.91 -1.13 -20.54
CA MET A 1 -11.98 -1.74 -19.19
C MET A 1 -10.62 -2.30 -18.86
N ALA A 2 -9.88 -1.76 -17.90
CA ALA A 2 -8.60 -2.37 -17.49
C ALA A 2 -8.89 -3.75 -16.89
N PRO A 3 -8.05 -4.79 -17.14
CA PRO A 3 -8.28 -6.11 -16.57
C PRO A 3 -8.36 -5.97 -15.04
N PRO A 4 -9.27 -6.70 -14.36
CA PRO A 4 -9.35 -6.65 -12.91
C PRO A 4 -7.97 -7.09 -12.41
N SER A 5 -7.22 -6.13 -11.89
CA SER A 5 -5.99 -6.44 -11.21
C SER A 5 -6.33 -7.51 -10.18
N LYS A 6 -5.57 -8.61 -10.13
CA LYS A 6 -5.81 -9.76 -9.25
C LYS A 6 -5.95 -9.40 -7.75
N TYR A 7 -5.72 -8.14 -7.37
CA TYR A 7 -5.82 -7.59 -6.04
C TYR A 7 -6.68 -6.33 -6.07
N SER A 8 -7.79 -6.34 -5.32
CA SER A 8 -8.68 -5.19 -5.14
C SER A 8 -7.93 -3.99 -4.54
N PRO A 9 -8.28 -2.75 -4.91
CA PRO A 9 -7.66 -1.56 -4.34
C PRO A 9 -7.77 -1.53 -2.80
N GLU A 10 -8.93 -1.89 -2.26
CA GLU A 10 -9.19 -1.99 -0.82
C GLU A 10 -8.18 -2.92 -0.12
N PHE A 11 -7.88 -4.07 -0.73
CA PHE A 11 -6.93 -5.03 -0.21
C PHE A 11 -5.49 -4.49 -0.21
N ARG A 12 -5.12 -3.69 -1.22
CA ARG A 12 -3.80 -3.04 -1.25
C ARG A 12 -3.68 -2.00 -0.13
N GLU A 13 -4.73 -1.24 0.10
CA GLU A 13 -4.76 -0.21 1.14
C GLU A 13 -4.73 -0.84 2.52
N GLU A 14 -5.53 -1.88 2.78
CA GLU A 14 -5.49 -2.67 4.01
C GLU A 14 -4.07 -3.21 4.29
N ALA A 15 -3.42 -3.83 3.30
CA ALA A 15 -2.08 -4.36 3.47
C ALA A 15 -1.03 -3.27 3.78
N VAL A 16 -1.14 -2.11 3.13
CA VAL A 16 -0.26 -0.94 3.40
C VAL A 16 -0.57 -0.34 4.78
N GLN A 17 -1.83 -0.22 5.16
CA GLN A 17 -2.26 0.29 6.46
C GLN A 17 -1.81 -0.63 7.59
N ILE A 18 -1.92 -1.94 7.44
CA ILE A 18 -1.40 -2.91 8.41
C ILE A 18 0.11 -2.76 8.54
N ALA A 19 0.84 -2.61 7.43
CA ALA A 19 2.30 -2.40 7.46
C ALA A 19 2.72 -1.05 8.07
N LEU A 20 1.87 -0.02 8.02
CA LEU A 20 2.12 1.29 8.62
C LEU A 20 1.70 1.37 10.09
N ARG A 21 0.59 0.71 10.44
CA ARG A 21 0.00 0.71 11.78
C ARG A 21 0.65 -0.34 12.68
N SER A 22 1.10 -1.45 12.10
CA SER A 22 1.84 -2.50 12.79
C SER A 22 3.33 -2.17 12.77
N SER A 23 4.02 -2.45 13.88
CA SER A 23 5.48 -2.37 13.96
C SER A 23 6.19 -3.49 13.17
N LYS A 24 5.43 -4.35 12.51
CA LYS A 24 5.91 -5.47 11.68
C LYS A 24 6.53 -4.95 10.38
N THR A 25 7.51 -5.68 9.87
CA THR A 25 8.12 -5.33 8.58
C THR A 25 7.17 -5.64 7.40
N ILE A 26 7.34 -4.92 6.28
CA ILE A 26 6.59 -5.16 5.03
C ILE A 26 6.65 -6.65 4.63
N SER A 27 7.80 -7.31 4.86
CA SER A 27 7.99 -8.73 4.54
C SER A 27 7.12 -9.65 5.39
N GLU A 28 6.93 -9.34 6.67
CA GLU A 28 6.10 -10.13 7.56
C GLU A 28 4.61 -9.99 7.24
N VAL A 29 4.15 -8.74 7.05
CA VAL A 29 2.76 -8.48 6.67
C VAL A 29 2.42 -9.11 5.32
N ALA A 30 3.34 -9.03 4.34
CA ALA A 30 3.15 -9.69 3.06
C ALA A 30 3.04 -11.22 3.22
N ARG A 31 3.88 -11.83 4.05
CA ARG A 31 3.87 -13.28 4.28
C ARG A 31 2.63 -13.74 5.05
N GLU A 32 2.10 -12.93 5.96
CA GLU A 32 0.85 -13.17 6.69
C GLU A 32 -0.39 -13.08 5.78
N LEU A 33 -0.34 -12.22 4.76
CA LEU A 33 -1.40 -12.05 3.76
C LEU A 33 -1.22 -12.94 2.51
N GLU A 34 -0.23 -13.85 2.52
CA GLU A 34 0.19 -14.67 1.37
C GLU A 34 0.44 -13.84 0.09
N LEU A 35 1.08 -12.67 0.26
CA LEU A 35 1.47 -11.74 -0.78
C LEU A 35 2.98 -11.74 -1.01
N ASN A 36 3.37 -11.39 -2.23
CA ASN A 36 4.76 -11.10 -2.52
C ASN A 36 5.20 -9.82 -1.79
N PRO A 37 6.28 -9.88 -0.97
CA PRO A 37 6.78 -8.72 -0.24
C PRO A 37 7.26 -7.60 -1.17
N GLU A 38 7.75 -7.96 -2.35
CA GLU A 38 8.13 -7.01 -3.40
C GLU A 38 6.94 -6.19 -3.91
N THR A 39 5.78 -6.85 -4.06
CA THR A 39 4.53 -6.21 -4.49
C THR A 39 4.05 -5.22 -3.42
N LEU A 40 4.02 -5.66 -2.15
CA LEU A 40 3.60 -4.80 -1.04
C LEU A 40 4.55 -3.60 -0.87
N ARG A 41 5.86 -3.81 -0.99
CA ARG A 41 6.86 -2.73 -0.98
C ARG A 41 6.62 -1.72 -2.11
N GLY A 42 6.28 -2.20 -3.30
CA GLY A 42 5.90 -1.36 -4.43
C GLY A 42 4.65 -0.53 -4.16
N TRP A 43 3.65 -1.10 -3.49
CA TRP A 43 2.44 -0.39 -3.08
C TRP A 43 2.72 0.67 -2.02
N VAL A 44 3.47 0.36 -0.96
CA VAL A 44 3.88 1.35 0.07
C VAL A 44 4.61 2.53 -0.56
N LYS A 45 5.57 2.25 -1.47
CA LYS A 45 6.32 3.32 -2.17
C LYS A 45 5.41 4.17 -3.06
N LYS A 46 4.47 3.56 -3.77
CA LYS A 46 3.46 4.29 -4.56
C LYS A 46 2.49 5.06 -3.68
N TYR A 47 2.13 4.53 -2.51
CA TYR A 47 1.23 5.15 -1.55
C TYR A 47 1.87 6.42 -0.96
N GLN A 48 3.11 6.32 -0.49
CA GLN A 48 3.90 7.49 -0.04
C GLN A 48 4.02 8.53 -1.15
N LYS A 49 4.41 8.12 -2.37
CA LYS A 49 4.51 9.03 -3.52
C LYS A 49 3.16 9.64 -3.95
N GLN A 50 2.03 9.01 -3.65
CA GLN A 50 0.69 9.54 -3.93
C GLN A 50 0.11 10.38 -2.78
N GLN A 51 0.52 10.14 -1.54
CA GLN A 51 0.18 10.98 -0.40
C GLN A 51 0.96 12.30 -0.40
N GLU A 52 2.22 12.28 -0.82
CA GLU A 52 3.08 13.47 -0.95
C GLU A 52 2.51 14.60 -1.83
N PRO A 53 1.88 14.37 -3.01
CA PRO A 53 1.28 15.45 -3.81
C PRO A 53 -0.05 15.97 -3.26
N ALA A 54 -0.65 15.35 -2.23
CA ALA A 54 -1.94 15.76 -1.68
C ALA A 54 -1.82 16.50 -0.32
N MET A 55 -0.75 16.30 0.44
CA MET A 55 -0.54 17.07 1.68
C MET A 55 -0.18 18.55 1.41
N MET A 56 0.15 18.92 0.17
CA MET A 56 0.21 20.32 -0.26
C MET A 56 -1.02 20.71 -1.10
N ARG A 57 -2.23 20.46 -0.58
CA ARG A 57 -3.43 21.16 -1.08
C ARG A 57 -4.38 21.56 0.03
N ASN A 58 -3.94 22.47 0.90
CA ASN A 58 -4.84 23.49 1.43
C ASN A 58 -4.08 24.76 1.89
N CYS A 59 -3.56 25.51 0.93
CA CYS A 59 -3.43 26.96 1.10
C CYS A 59 -4.47 27.62 0.20
N ARG A 60 -5.68 27.81 0.72
CA ARG A 60 -6.55 28.93 0.33
C ARG A 60 -7.06 29.60 1.58
#